data_AF-A0A7W5LXL6-F1
#
_entry.id   AF-A0A7W5LXL6-F1
#
_cell.length_a   1.000
_cell.length_b   1.000
_cell.length_c   1.000
_cell.angle_alpha   90.00
_cell.angle_beta   90.00
_cell.angle_gamma   90.00
#
_symmetry.space_group_name_H-M   'P 1'
#
loop_
_entity.id
_entity.type
_entity.pdbx_description
1 polymer ?
#
loop_
_entity_poly.entity_id
_entity_poly.type
_entity_poly.pdbx_seq_one_letter_code
_entity_poly.pdbx_strand_id
1 'polypeptide(L)'
;MSDISIAIPQHLISEIVIRSNGRADIAGLISNIVGDYLDRTLGDAVVWSDSHANEVAESLQRDEEHFGDPTKGYYWHRVFLPNGTMLKAHYKGKESTAEVRHQQIYFDGKPCSPSQFASMAANNTSRNAWRDLWIRRPGDKWHLANSLRDA
;
A
#
# COMPACT_ATOMS: atom_id res chain seq x y z
N MET A 1 -4.39 1.46 -5.86
CA MET A 1 -5.44 1.65 -4.82
C MET A 1 -6.68 1.03 -5.41
N SER A 2 -7.23 0.02 -4.74
CA SER A 2 -8.50 -0.56 -5.17
C SER A 2 -9.61 0.35 -4.71
N ASP A 3 -10.30 1.01 -5.65
CA ASP A 3 -11.43 1.86 -5.32
C ASP A 3 -12.65 0.99 -5.01
N ILE A 4 -13.37 1.36 -3.96
CA ILE A 4 -14.64 0.75 -3.56
C ILE A 4 -15.75 1.76 -3.83
N SER A 5 -16.81 1.31 -4.52
CA SER A 5 -18.02 2.10 -4.74
C SER A 5 -19.09 1.71 -3.72
N ILE A 6 -19.53 2.68 -2.90
CA ILE A 6 -20.65 2.54 -1.99
C ILE A 6 -21.82 3.41 -2.44
N ALA A 7 -23.05 2.92 -2.29
CA ALA A 7 -24.24 3.70 -2.58
C ALA A 7 -24.53 4.64 -1.40
N ILE A 8 -24.53 5.95 -1.66
CA ILE A 8 -24.90 6.98 -0.68
C ILE A 8 -26.20 7.64 -1.14
N PRO A 9 -27.19 7.85 -0.25
CA PRO A 9 -28.41 8.56 -0.59
C PRO A 9 -28.13 9.94 -1.19
N GLN A 10 -28.71 10.21 -2.36
CA GLN A 10 -28.47 11.43 -3.14
C GLN A 10 -28.70 12.71 -2.32
N HIS A 11 -29.73 12.75 -1.47
CA HIS A 11 -30.08 13.94 -0.71
C HIS A 11 -28.97 14.40 0.24
N LEU A 12 -28.16 13.49 0.80
CA LEU A 12 -27.03 13.83 1.66
C LEU A 12 -25.91 14.50 0.87
N ILE A 13 -25.63 13.99 -0.33
CA ILE A 13 -24.64 14.57 -1.23
C ILE A 13 -25.10 15.95 -1.72
N SER A 14 -26.37 16.07 -2.12
CA SER A 14 -26.95 17.35 -2.53
C SER A 14 -26.81 18.42 -1.44
N GLU A 15 -27.06 18.07 -0.19
CA GLU A 15 -26.94 19.00 0.93
C GLU A 15 -25.50 19.52 1.11
N ILE A 16 -24.51 18.63 1.01
CA ILE A 16 -23.09 19.00 1.08
C ILE A 16 -22.71 19.94 -0.07
N VAL A 17 -23.15 19.62 -1.30
CA VAL A 17 -22.87 20.43 -2.50
C VAL A 17 -23.51 21.82 -2.36
N ILE A 18 -24.75 21.89 -1.88
CA ILE A 18 -25.47 23.17 -1.68
C ILE A 18 -24.75 24.02 -0.62
N ARG A 19 -24.46 23.45 0.57
CA ARG A 19 -23.81 24.18 1.67
C ARG A 19 -22.39 24.63 1.33
N SER A 20 -21.67 23.86 0.52
CA SER A 20 -20.31 24.20 0.08
C SER A 20 -20.27 25.11 -1.16
N ASN A 21 -21.43 25.50 -1.69
CA ASN A 21 -21.55 26.25 -2.94
C ASN A 21 -20.80 25.58 -4.11
N GLY A 22 -20.92 24.25 -4.22
CA GLY A 22 -20.30 23.45 -5.28
C GLY A 22 -18.80 23.21 -5.14
N ARG A 23 -18.17 23.60 -4.02
CA ARG A 23 -16.72 23.47 -3.81
C ARG A 23 -16.28 22.23 -3.04
N ALA A 24 -17.21 21.41 -2.54
CA ALA A 24 -16.87 20.24 -1.75
C ALA A 24 -16.21 19.14 -2.59
N ASP A 25 -15.01 18.72 -2.18
CA ASP A 25 -14.44 17.43 -2.55
C ASP A 25 -15.08 16.34 -1.67
N ILE A 26 -16.11 15.67 -2.21
CA ILE A 26 -16.86 14.65 -1.50
C ILE A 26 -15.99 13.42 -1.23
N ALA A 27 -15.16 13.02 -2.19
CA ALA A 27 -14.31 11.85 -2.06
C ALA A 27 -13.29 12.09 -0.94
N GLY A 28 -12.59 13.23 -0.96
CA GLY A 28 -11.69 13.64 0.11
C GLY A 28 -12.37 13.72 1.47
N LEU A 29 -13.59 14.29 1.55
CA LEU A 29 -14.35 14.36 2.79
C LEU A 29 -14.68 12.98 3.37
N ILE A 30 -15.16 12.05 2.53
CA ILE A 30 -15.47 10.68 2.97
C ILE A 30 -14.20 9.97 3.41
N SER A 31 -13.11 10.08 2.64
CA SER A 31 -11.82 9.49 3.00
C SER A 31 -11.33 10.00 4.34
N ASN A 32 -11.43 11.31 4.61
CA ASN A 32 -11.03 11.89 5.88
C ASN A 32 -11.91 11.42 7.04
N ILE A 33 -13.23 11.41 6.88
CA ILE A 33 -14.15 10.94 7.94
C ILE A 33 -13.88 9.48 8.30
N VAL A 34 -13.65 8.63 7.30
CA VAL A 34 -13.33 7.22 7.51
C VAL A 34 -11.96 7.07 8.16
N GLY A 35 -10.94 7.81 7.71
CA GLY A 35 -9.62 7.83 8.33
C GLY A 35 -9.68 8.23 9.81
N ASP A 36 -10.30 9.37 10.10
CA ASP A 36 -10.50 9.87 11.47
C ASP A 36 -11.31 8.89 12.33
N TYR A 37 -12.22 8.11 11.74
CA TYR A 37 -12.94 7.05 12.43
C TYR A 37 -12.05 5.87 12.79
N LEU A 38 -11.23 5.40 11.85
CA LEU A 38 -10.31 4.30 12.10
C LEU A 38 -9.26 4.69 13.14
N ASP A 39 -8.68 5.88 13.03
CA ASP A 39 -7.66 6.36 13.96
C ASP A 39 -8.20 6.51 15.38
N ARG A 40 -9.40 7.12 15.54
CA ARG A 40 -9.98 7.34 16.88
C ARG A 40 -10.41 6.04 17.57
N THR A 41 -10.74 5.01 16.78
CA THR A 41 -11.23 3.74 17.30
C THR A 41 -10.14 2.67 17.32
N LEU A 42 -8.90 3.00 16.97
CA LEU A 42 -7.82 2.03 16.97
C LEU A 42 -7.63 1.47 18.39
N GLY A 43 -7.78 0.15 18.55
CA GLY A 43 -7.69 -0.52 19.85
C GLY A 43 -8.93 -0.33 20.75
N ASP A 44 -9.99 0.33 20.29
CA ASP A 44 -11.25 0.43 21.04
C ASP A 44 -11.99 -0.90 21.03
N ALA A 45 -11.91 -1.61 22.15
CA ALA A 45 -12.52 -2.91 22.40
C ALA A 45 -14.06 -2.95 22.30
N VAL A 46 -14.73 -1.79 22.39
CA VAL A 46 -16.19 -1.70 22.28
C VAL A 46 -16.61 -1.66 20.81
N VAL A 47 -15.80 -1.03 19.96
CA VAL A 47 -16.04 -0.91 18.51
C VAL A 47 -15.49 -2.13 17.76
N TRP A 48 -14.34 -2.62 18.19
CA TRP A 48 -13.65 -3.80 17.65
C TRP A 48 -13.56 -4.82 18.78
N SER A 49 -13.93 -6.09 18.59
CA SER A 49 -13.91 -7.06 19.71
C SER A 49 -12.56 -7.08 20.47
N ASP A 50 -12.59 -7.23 21.81
CA ASP A 50 -11.42 -7.14 22.70
C ASP A 50 -10.15 -7.90 22.21
N SER A 51 -10.34 -9.12 21.68
CA SER A 51 -9.22 -9.91 21.13
C SER A 51 -8.66 -9.26 19.86
N HIS A 52 -9.54 -8.81 18.97
CA HIS A 52 -9.15 -8.31 17.66
C HIS A 52 -8.57 -6.90 17.72
N ALA A 53 -9.09 -6.03 18.60
CA ALA A 53 -8.66 -4.64 18.72
C ALA A 53 -7.18 -4.53 19.12
N ASN A 54 -6.78 -5.30 20.14
CA ASN A 54 -5.40 -5.32 20.64
C ASN A 54 -4.47 -6.01 19.64
N GLU A 55 -4.87 -7.15 19.07
CA GLU A 55 -4.09 -7.85 18.04
C GLU A 55 -3.81 -6.97 16.82
N VAL A 56 -4.80 -6.17 16.38
CA VAL A 56 -4.65 -5.24 15.26
C VAL A 56 -3.73 -4.08 15.64
N ALA A 57 -3.92 -3.47 16.82
CA ALA A 57 -3.05 -2.38 17.27
C ALA A 57 -1.58 -2.81 17.39
N GLU A 58 -1.32 -3.97 18.00
CA GLU A 58 0.02 -4.55 18.10
C GLU A 58 0.60 -4.95 16.73
N SER A 59 -0.24 -5.40 15.79
CA SER A 59 0.20 -5.69 14.43
C SER A 59 0.60 -4.42 13.68
N LEU A 60 -0.19 -3.36 13.77
CA LEU A 60 0.11 -2.09 13.11
C LEU A 60 1.38 -1.45 13.65
N GLN A 61 1.57 -1.49 14.97
CA GLN A 61 2.78 -0.98 15.59
C GLN A 61 4.03 -1.74 15.12
N ARG A 62 3.97 -3.09 15.08
CA ARG A 62 5.07 -3.91 14.54
C ARG A 62 5.34 -3.63 13.07
N ASP A 63 4.29 -3.45 12.26
CA ASP A 63 4.42 -3.13 10.85
C ASP A 63 5.04 -1.75 10.64
N GLU A 64 4.66 -0.75 11.44
CA GLU A 64 5.25 0.59 11.39
C GLU A 64 6.72 0.59 11.86
N GLU A 65 7.07 -0.18 12.90
CA GLU A 65 8.47 -0.35 13.32
C GLU A 65 9.32 -0.99 12.22
N HIS A 66 8.79 -2.03 11.58
CA HIS A 66 9.51 -2.82 10.58
C HIS A 66 9.56 -2.16 9.20
N PHE A 67 8.43 -1.67 8.70
CA PHE A 67 8.29 -1.06 7.37
C PHE A 67 8.42 0.46 7.39
N GLY A 68 8.20 1.14 8.51
CA GLY A 68 8.10 2.59 8.60
C GLY A 68 6.72 3.12 8.21
N ASP A 69 6.58 4.44 8.27
CA ASP A 69 5.36 5.19 7.97
C ASP A 69 4.68 4.73 6.66
N PRO A 70 3.44 4.21 6.68
CA PRO A 70 2.75 3.66 5.52
C PRO A 70 2.39 4.71 4.45
N THR A 71 2.38 5.99 4.81
CA THR A 71 2.14 7.09 3.86
C THR A 71 3.39 7.44 3.03
N LYS A 72 4.56 6.98 3.47
CA LYS A 72 5.85 7.13 2.78
C LYS A 72 6.21 5.87 2.01
N GLY A 73 7.23 5.96 1.15
CA GLY A 73 7.65 4.83 0.34
C GLY A 73 8.80 5.10 -0.61
N TYR A 74 9.12 4.10 -1.42
CA TYR A 74 10.15 4.14 -2.45
C TYR A 74 9.57 4.63 -3.79
N TYR A 75 10.20 5.62 -4.41
CA TYR A 75 9.85 6.08 -5.76
C TYR A 75 10.65 5.34 -6.81
N TRP A 76 9.99 4.48 -7.58
CA TRP A 76 10.57 3.85 -8.76
C TRP A 76 10.16 4.61 -10.01
N HIS A 77 10.95 5.63 -10.36
CA HIS A 77 10.62 6.57 -11.43
C HIS A 77 9.26 7.24 -11.17
N ARG A 78 8.22 6.88 -11.92
CA ARG A 78 6.85 7.42 -11.76
C ARG A 78 5.93 6.53 -10.91
N VAL A 79 6.41 5.37 -10.47
CA VAL A 79 5.64 4.41 -9.68
C VAL A 79 5.99 4.58 -8.21
N PHE A 80 5.04 5.04 -7.42
CA PHE A 80 5.16 5.09 -5.97
C PHE A 80 4.91 3.71 -5.36
N LEU A 81 5.83 3.26 -4.51
CA LEU A 81 5.77 2.01 -3.77
C LEU A 81 5.74 2.33 -2.26
N PRO A 82 4.57 2.39 -1.61
CA PRO A 82 4.50 2.66 -0.18
C PRO A 82 5.27 1.64 0.66
N ASN A 83 5.69 2.02 1.86
CA ASN A 83 6.23 1.10 2.85
C ASN A 83 5.28 -0.10 3.07
N GLY A 84 5.85 -1.30 3.24
CA GLY A 84 5.09 -2.56 3.25
C GLY A 84 4.79 -3.12 1.85
N THR A 85 5.17 -2.43 0.76
CA THR A 85 5.08 -3.00 -0.59
C THR A 85 6.00 -4.20 -0.74
N MET A 86 5.47 -5.32 -1.22
CA MET A 86 6.24 -6.52 -1.57
C MET A 86 6.56 -6.54 -3.06
N LEU A 87 7.78 -6.94 -3.39
CA LEU A 87 8.25 -7.22 -4.74
C LEU A 87 8.53 -8.72 -4.85
N LYS A 88 8.16 -9.32 -5.97
CA LYS A 88 8.39 -10.73 -6.25
C LYS A 88 9.00 -10.93 -7.62
N ALA A 89 10.01 -11.78 -7.68
CA ALA A 89 10.63 -12.24 -8.91
C ALA A 89 10.51 -13.76 -9.02
N HIS A 90 10.30 -14.26 -10.24
CA HIS A 90 10.30 -15.68 -10.55
C HIS A 90 11.46 -16.00 -11.48
N TYR A 91 12.30 -16.95 -11.10
CA TYR A 91 13.40 -17.41 -11.93
C TYR A 91 13.61 -18.92 -11.80
N LYS A 92 13.52 -19.64 -12.93
CA LYS A 92 13.72 -21.10 -13.01
C LYS A 92 12.92 -21.89 -11.95
N GLY A 93 11.66 -21.51 -11.72
CA GLY A 93 10.79 -22.15 -10.73
C GLY A 93 11.04 -21.74 -9.28
N LYS A 94 12.03 -20.88 -9.00
CA LYS A 94 12.25 -20.29 -7.68
C LYS A 94 11.57 -18.92 -7.59
N GLU A 95 10.86 -18.69 -6.50
CA GLU A 95 10.34 -17.38 -6.13
C GLU A 95 11.31 -16.69 -5.19
N SER A 96 11.49 -15.39 -5.36
CA SER A 96 12.25 -14.55 -4.43
C SER A 96 11.45 -13.29 -4.16
N THR A 97 11.46 -12.85 -2.90
CA THR A 97 10.67 -11.72 -2.43
C THR A 97 11.56 -10.67 -1.79
N ALA A 98 11.28 -9.41 -2.10
CA ALA A 98 11.86 -8.23 -1.47
C ALA A 98 10.72 -7.36 -0.95
N GLU A 99 11.04 -6.40 -0.09
CA GLU A 99 10.05 -5.53 0.53
C GLU A 99 10.55 -4.11 0.71
N VAL A 100 9.63 -3.16 0.65
CA VAL A 100 9.91 -1.75 0.90
C VAL A 100 9.79 -1.48 2.39
N ARG A 101 10.91 -1.07 3.01
CA ARG A 101 10.99 -0.63 4.41
C ARG A 101 11.67 0.73 4.44
N HIS A 102 11.15 1.66 5.22
CA HIS A 102 11.74 2.97 5.47
C HIS A 102 12.16 3.67 4.16
N GLN A 103 11.30 3.63 3.15
CA GLN A 103 11.49 4.21 1.81
C GLN A 103 12.59 3.55 0.96
N GLN A 104 13.01 2.33 1.31
CA GLN A 104 14.06 1.58 0.60
C GLN A 104 13.66 0.12 0.37
N ILE A 105 14.06 -0.48 -0.76
CA ILE A 105 13.80 -1.90 -1.01
C ILE A 105 14.89 -2.75 -0.35
N TYR A 106 14.48 -3.78 0.38
CA TYR A 106 15.36 -4.75 1.02
C TYR A 106 15.14 -6.14 0.43
N PHE A 107 16.24 -6.79 0.06
CA PHE A 107 16.29 -8.20 -0.29
C PHE A 107 17.36 -8.88 0.55
N ASP A 108 17.01 -9.96 1.26
CA ASP A 108 17.92 -10.69 2.13
C ASP A 108 18.66 -9.78 3.14
N GLY A 109 17.90 -8.85 3.75
CA GLY A 109 18.42 -7.87 4.71
C GLY A 109 19.30 -6.76 4.12
N LYS A 110 19.53 -6.74 2.81
CA LYS A 110 20.38 -5.75 2.14
C LYS A 110 19.57 -4.75 1.31
N PRO A 111 19.87 -3.44 1.40
CA PRO A 111 19.22 -2.45 0.57
C PRO A 111 19.61 -2.65 -0.90
N CYS A 112 18.63 -2.56 -1.80
CA CYS A 112 18.84 -2.73 -3.23
C CYS A 112 17.85 -1.91 -4.07
N SER A 113 18.16 -1.70 -5.34
CA SER A 113 17.22 -1.17 -6.33
C SER A 113 16.38 -2.28 -6.96
N PRO A 114 15.26 -1.97 -7.65
CA PRO A 114 14.45 -2.97 -8.34
C PRO A 114 15.26 -3.80 -9.35
N SER A 115 16.16 -3.17 -10.11
CA SER A 115 17.03 -3.86 -11.07
C SER A 115 18.05 -4.78 -10.39
N GLN A 116 18.62 -4.33 -9.27
CA GLN A 116 19.52 -5.18 -8.47
C GLN A 116 18.75 -6.38 -7.90
N PHE A 117 17.55 -6.18 -7.37
CA PHE A 117 16.70 -7.28 -6.90
C PHE A 117 16.40 -8.29 -8.02
N ALA A 118 15.93 -7.82 -9.18
CA ALA A 118 15.66 -8.70 -10.32
C ALA A 118 16.89 -9.49 -10.77
N SER A 119 18.07 -8.87 -10.73
CA SER A 119 19.34 -9.52 -11.05
C SER A 119 19.74 -10.56 -10.00
N MET A 120 19.74 -10.19 -8.71
CA MET A 120 20.09 -11.07 -7.59
C MET A 120 19.17 -12.29 -7.52
N ALA A 121 17.86 -12.09 -7.71
CA ALA A 121 16.88 -13.18 -7.77
C ALA A 121 17.12 -14.14 -8.95
N ALA A 122 17.76 -13.66 -10.03
CA ALA A 122 18.12 -14.43 -11.21
C ALA A 122 19.60 -14.84 -11.26
N ASN A 123 20.22 -15.09 -10.09
CA ASN A 123 21.63 -15.48 -9.96
C ASN A 123 22.61 -14.48 -10.62
N ASN A 124 22.40 -13.19 -10.38
CA ASN A 124 23.17 -12.07 -10.94
C ASN A 124 23.12 -11.96 -12.48
N THR A 125 22.03 -12.42 -13.09
CA THR A 125 21.80 -12.25 -14.53
C THR A 125 21.12 -10.91 -14.81
N SER A 126 21.51 -10.21 -15.87
CA SER A 126 20.81 -8.99 -16.30
C SER A 126 19.35 -9.28 -16.66
N ARG A 127 18.42 -8.58 -16.00
CA ARG A 127 16.96 -8.75 -16.13
C ARG A 127 16.27 -7.40 -16.19
N ASN A 128 15.10 -7.37 -16.83
CA ASN A 128 14.32 -6.15 -16.91
C ASN A 128 13.29 -6.15 -15.78
N ALA A 129 13.60 -5.38 -14.72
CA ALA A 129 12.75 -5.31 -13.54
C ALA A 129 11.29 -4.95 -13.86
N TRP A 130 11.01 -4.10 -14.87
CA TRP A 130 9.64 -3.76 -15.25
C TRP A 130 8.86 -4.97 -15.77
N ARG A 131 9.52 -5.86 -16.51
CA ARG A 131 8.88 -7.04 -17.11
C ARG A 131 8.86 -8.24 -16.18
N ASP A 132 9.81 -8.31 -15.26
CA ASP A 132 10.09 -9.51 -14.48
C ASP A 132 9.58 -9.44 -13.04
N LEU A 133 9.35 -8.23 -12.52
CA LEU A 133 8.87 -8.05 -11.15
C LEU A 133 7.35 -7.95 -11.07
N TRP A 134 6.83 -8.63 -10.06
CA TRP A 134 5.48 -8.48 -9.56
C TRP A 134 5.51 -7.62 -8.31
N ILE A 135 4.53 -6.74 -8.16
CA ILE A 135 4.42 -5.76 -7.10
C ILE A 135 3.08 -5.95 -6.40
N ARG A 136 3.10 -5.96 -5.08
CA ARG A 136 1.90 -5.95 -4.23
C ARG A 136 2.04 -4.85 -3.20
N ARG A 137 1.24 -3.79 -3.37
CA ARG A 137 1.11 -2.73 -2.36
C ARG A 137 0.29 -3.24 -1.16
N PRO A 138 0.41 -2.62 0.03
CA PRO A 138 -0.46 -2.95 1.16
C PRO A 138 -1.94 -2.92 0.76
N GLY A 139 -2.67 -3.98 1.09
CA GLY A 139 -4.10 -4.13 0.74
C GLY A 139 -4.42 -4.40 -0.74
N ASP A 140 -3.42 -4.47 -1.63
CA ASP A 140 -3.63 -4.72 -3.06
C ASP A 140 -3.34 -6.19 -3.43
N LYS A 141 -3.73 -6.58 -4.65
CA LYS A 141 -3.33 -7.83 -5.29
C LYS A 141 -1.96 -7.70 -5.98
N TRP A 142 -1.41 -8.82 -6.44
CA TRP A 142 -0.18 -8.80 -7.23
C TRP A 142 -0.43 -8.24 -8.62
N HIS A 143 0.39 -7.28 -9.04
CA HIS A 143 0.38 -6.68 -10.37
C HIS A 143 1.78 -6.78 -10.99
N LEU A 144 1.86 -6.90 -12.32
CA LEU A 144 3.14 -6.76 -13.01
C LEU A 144 3.64 -5.31 -12.90
N ALA A 145 4.94 -5.13 -12.66
CA ALA A 145 5.54 -3.81 -12.52
C ALA A 145 5.29 -2.93 -13.76
N ASN A 146 5.35 -3.51 -14.96
CA ASN A 146 5.06 -2.80 -16.20
C ASN A 146 3.63 -2.23 -16.23
N SER A 147 2.64 -2.97 -15.72
CA SER A 147 1.25 -2.52 -15.67
C SER A 147 1.06 -1.32 -14.74
N LEU A 148 1.79 -1.26 -13.63
CA LEU A 148 1.77 -0.11 -12.72
C LEU A 148 2.49 1.11 -13.28
N ARG A 149 3.43 0.91 -14.21
CA ARG A 149 4.12 2.01 -14.86
C ARG A 149 3.22 2.68 -15.88
N ASP A 150 2.41 1.92 -16.61
CA ASP A 150 1.64 2.44 -17.74
C ASP A 150 0.21 2.87 -17.35
N ALA A 151 -0.16 2.68 -16.08
CA ALA A 151 -1.35 3.26 -15.44
C ALA A 151 -1.13 4.73 -15.06
#